data_AF-U5GZB6-F1
#
_entry.id   AF-U5GZB6-F1
#
_cell.length_a   1.000
_cell.length_b   1.000
_cell.length_c   1.000
_cell.angle_alpha   90.00
_cell.angle_beta   90.00
_cell.angle_gamma   90.00
#
_symmetry.space_group_name_H-M   'P 1'
#
loop_
_entity.id
_entity.type
_entity.pdbx_description
1 polymer ?
#
loop_
_entity_poly.entity_id
_entity_poly.type
_entity_poly.pdbx_seq_one_letter_code
_entity_poly.pdbx_strand_id
1 'polypeptide(L)'
;MSPGSTPSASSTSRGPPRRPPKLPSSAFAPAPVVARRAYPQRILDTHVHLWTTEQLDQGNISWPPTCSNALNDGAHSLEDEYAPAVLKGVKMVERHVEAVGCVYVQAEYKHDDAEKDGSGGGWDSSCAEVKHVCESSAKSDVKVLALCPWAPVHLGASVVESYLPKITLAASSNSIPIASFRYLLQDSPKGTYLTPDFISGLHHLGSKGYAFDHTVDSRRGKWMLQDSVEMISTLRSQGGTTKIILDHCGKPDLGSWPRSSNSSGADNVASKTSHGDWLESIYQLALFPDVYVKFSGLLDLCPAETVDLAAREFEQTQRDASSRQSVKGGEDAMDELTARIKKVVEPILEAFGIERVMIGSDWPMFRACTIPTREKDAHEGRDVVQEASAWALGMKLCLDVLLELGLDGPALDRIFEGTAREVYGISSA
;
A
#
# COMPACT_ATOMS: atom_id res chain seq x y z
N MET A 1 -69.53 -46.59 0.85
CA MET A 1 -68.72 -47.42 1.77
C MET A 1 -68.16 -48.61 1.02
N SER A 2 -66.83 -48.70 0.89
CA SER A 2 -66.05 -49.93 0.68
C SER A 2 -64.58 -49.55 0.86
N PRO A 3 -63.89 -49.98 1.92
CA PRO A 3 -62.47 -49.70 2.11
C PRO A 3 -61.63 -50.66 1.27
N GLY A 4 -60.65 -50.09 0.57
CA GLY A 4 -59.72 -50.80 -0.30
C GLY A 4 -58.76 -51.73 0.45
N SER A 5 -58.57 -52.90 -0.14
CA SER A 5 -57.66 -53.98 0.24
C SER A 5 -56.18 -53.60 0.11
N THR A 6 -55.39 -54.00 1.10
CA THR A 6 -53.93 -53.88 1.16
C THR A 6 -53.24 -54.81 0.15
N PRO A 7 -52.18 -54.38 -0.57
CA PRO A 7 -51.40 -55.27 -1.42
C PRO A 7 -50.36 -56.07 -0.63
N SER A 8 -50.28 -57.36 -0.96
CA SER A 8 -49.25 -58.33 -0.56
C SER A 8 -47.86 -57.95 -1.12
N ALA A 9 -46.83 -58.07 -0.29
CA ALA A 9 -45.45 -57.80 -0.67
C ALA A 9 -44.88 -58.94 -1.56
N SER A 10 -44.51 -58.60 -2.80
CA SER A 10 -43.76 -59.49 -3.69
C SER A 10 -42.27 -59.48 -3.34
N SER A 11 -41.70 -60.66 -3.05
CA SER A 11 -40.26 -60.84 -2.84
C SER A 11 -39.48 -60.65 -4.14
N THR A 12 -38.69 -59.59 -4.25
CA THR A 12 -37.70 -59.42 -5.33
C THR A 12 -36.37 -60.06 -4.90
N SER A 13 -35.92 -61.08 -5.64
CA SER A 13 -34.62 -61.71 -5.44
C SER A 13 -33.49 -60.74 -5.79
N ARG A 14 -32.65 -60.37 -4.82
CA ARG A 14 -31.43 -59.59 -5.08
C ARG A 14 -30.39 -60.48 -5.76
N GLY A 15 -30.01 -60.13 -6.99
CA GLY A 15 -28.84 -60.71 -7.66
C GLY A 15 -27.53 -60.38 -6.93
N PRO A 16 -26.43 -61.09 -7.22
CA PRO A 16 -25.17 -60.96 -6.50
C PRO A 16 -24.57 -59.54 -6.66
N PRO A 17 -23.85 -59.02 -5.64
CA PRO A 17 -23.31 -57.68 -5.66
C PRO A 17 -22.31 -57.51 -6.81
N ARG A 18 -22.54 -56.52 -7.68
CA ARG A 18 -21.59 -56.12 -8.71
C ARG A 18 -20.31 -55.62 -8.05
N ARG A 19 -19.15 -56.14 -8.47
CA ARG A 19 -17.85 -55.63 -8.00
C ARG A 19 -17.71 -54.15 -8.38
N PRO A 20 -17.16 -53.32 -7.48
CA PRO A 20 -16.89 -51.92 -7.80
C PRO A 20 -15.93 -51.82 -9.00
N PRO A 21 -16.10 -50.82 -9.88
CA PRO A 21 -15.21 -50.62 -11.01
C PRO A 21 -13.78 -50.42 -10.53
N LYS A 22 -12.82 -51.11 -11.17
CA LYS A 22 -11.40 -50.95 -10.87
C LYS A 22 -10.96 -49.56 -11.37
N LEU A 23 -10.68 -48.65 -10.45
CA LEU A 23 -10.02 -47.39 -10.79
C LEU A 23 -8.62 -47.70 -11.35
N PRO A 24 -8.21 -47.06 -12.46
CA PRO A 24 -6.86 -47.22 -12.99
C PRO A 24 -5.85 -46.69 -11.98
N SER A 25 -4.65 -47.29 -11.93
CA SER A 25 -3.57 -46.85 -11.02
C SER A 25 -3.17 -45.39 -11.22
N SER A 26 -3.41 -44.83 -12.41
CA SER A 26 -3.23 -43.41 -12.72
C SER A 26 -4.16 -42.49 -11.93
N ALA A 27 -5.30 -42.97 -11.42
CA ALA A 27 -6.17 -42.21 -10.52
C ALA A 27 -5.55 -41.97 -9.13
N PHE A 28 -4.46 -42.68 -8.82
CA PHE A 28 -3.67 -42.52 -7.60
C PHE A 28 -2.27 -41.93 -7.87
N ALA A 29 -1.98 -41.56 -9.12
CA ALA A 29 -0.75 -40.84 -9.42
C ALA A 29 -0.85 -39.45 -8.77
N PRO A 30 0.17 -39.02 -7.99
CA PRO A 30 0.22 -37.65 -7.52
C PRO A 30 0.17 -36.73 -8.74
N ALA A 31 -0.64 -35.67 -8.67
CA ALA A 31 -0.61 -34.62 -9.68
C ALA A 31 0.86 -34.16 -9.85
N PRO A 32 1.34 -33.93 -11.08
CA PRO A 32 2.69 -33.44 -11.29
C PRO A 32 2.88 -32.18 -10.44
N VAL A 33 3.88 -32.21 -9.55
CA VAL A 33 4.27 -31.04 -8.76
C VAL A 33 4.88 -30.05 -9.74
N VAL A 34 4.05 -29.18 -10.31
CA VAL A 34 4.53 -28.01 -11.03
C VAL A 34 5.23 -27.16 -9.97
N ALA A 35 6.53 -26.94 -10.13
CA ALA A 35 7.27 -26.02 -9.28
C ALA A 35 6.56 -24.66 -9.33
N ARG A 36 5.93 -24.26 -8.23
CA ARG A 36 5.23 -22.98 -8.13
C ARG A 36 6.28 -21.88 -8.10
N ARG A 37 6.17 -20.92 -9.01
CA ARG A 37 7.02 -19.72 -9.01
C ARG A 37 6.81 -18.99 -7.69
N ALA A 38 7.89 -18.69 -6.97
CA ALA A 38 7.88 -18.07 -5.64
C ALA A 38 8.26 -16.58 -5.68
N TYR A 39 7.97 -15.89 -6.77
CA TYR A 39 8.29 -14.47 -6.97
C TYR A 39 7.33 -13.85 -7.98
N PRO A 40 7.01 -12.53 -7.90
CA PRO A 40 6.26 -11.82 -8.94
C PRO A 40 7.12 -11.61 -10.20
N GLN A 41 6.54 -11.46 -11.38
CA GLN A 41 7.34 -11.14 -12.58
C GLN A 41 7.84 -9.70 -12.55
N ARG A 42 6.97 -8.81 -12.05
CA ARG A 42 7.17 -7.38 -12.09
C ARG A 42 6.65 -6.71 -10.81
N ILE A 43 7.19 -5.54 -10.50
CA ILE A 43 6.76 -4.70 -9.36
C ILE A 43 6.36 -3.32 -9.87
N LEU A 44 5.12 -2.94 -9.59
CA LEU A 44 4.63 -1.57 -9.69
C LEU A 44 4.54 -0.98 -8.28
N ASP A 45 5.38 0.01 -8.01
CA ASP A 45 5.43 0.66 -6.70
C ASP A 45 4.30 1.69 -6.57
N THR A 46 3.25 1.40 -5.80
CA THR A 46 2.03 2.23 -5.78
C THR A 46 2.05 3.42 -4.83
N HIS A 47 3.17 3.66 -4.12
CA HIS A 47 3.23 4.73 -3.14
C HIS A 47 4.63 5.33 -3.08
N VAL A 48 4.84 6.38 -3.87
CA VAL A 48 6.13 7.08 -3.95
C VAL A 48 5.91 8.58 -3.83
N HIS A 49 6.64 9.20 -2.90
CA HIS A 49 6.75 10.63 -2.77
C HIS A 49 8.06 11.10 -3.41
N LEU A 50 8.04 12.27 -4.04
CA LEU A 50 9.18 12.81 -4.80
C LEU A 50 9.27 14.30 -4.53
N TRP A 51 10.50 14.80 -4.32
CA TRP A 51 10.78 16.23 -4.21
C TRP A 51 12.24 16.53 -4.53
N THR A 52 12.54 17.76 -4.92
CA THR A 52 13.90 18.22 -5.24
C THR A 52 14.43 19.25 -4.24
N THR A 53 15.74 19.49 -4.28
CA THR A 53 16.39 20.55 -3.50
C THR A 53 15.73 21.91 -3.74
N GLU A 54 15.42 22.23 -5.00
CA GLU A 54 14.76 23.49 -5.34
C GLU A 54 13.39 23.64 -4.64
N GLN A 55 12.60 22.57 -4.59
CA GLN A 55 11.28 22.59 -3.95
C GLN A 55 11.38 22.69 -2.43
N LEU A 56 12.41 22.09 -1.83
CA LEU A 56 12.75 22.27 -0.41
C LEU A 56 13.18 23.72 -0.12
N ASP A 57 14.06 24.29 -0.95
CA ASP A 57 14.59 25.65 -0.80
C ASP A 57 13.50 26.72 -0.96
N GLN A 58 12.54 26.49 -1.86
CA GLN A 58 11.34 27.34 -2.00
C GLN A 58 10.43 27.26 -0.77
N GLY A 59 10.58 26.23 0.07
CA GLY A 59 9.78 26.03 1.27
C GLY A 59 8.31 25.79 0.99
N ASN A 60 7.97 25.24 -0.18
CA ASN A 60 6.60 24.98 -0.59
C ASN A 60 6.06 23.63 -0.13
N ILE A 61 6.91 22.76 0.41
CA ILE A 61 6.53 21.49 1.00
C ILE A 61 6.25 21.69 2.49
N SER A 62 5.12 21.20 2.98
CA SER A 62 4.63 21.42 4.34
C SER A 62 4.14 20.12 4.99
N TRP A 63 4.97 19.07 4.97
CA TRP A 63 4.66 17.85 5.71
C TRP A 63 4.34 18.14 7.18
N PRO A 64 3.39 17.40 7.78
CA PRO A 64 3.10 17.54 9.20
C PRO A 64 4.35 17.34 10.06
N PRO A 65 4.46 18.00 11.22
CA PRO A 65 5.63 17.90 12.11
C PRO A 65 6.03 16.46 12.48
N THR A 66 5.07 15.55 12.54
CA THR A 66 5.27 14.11 12.80
C THR A 66 6.06 13.39 11.71
N CYS A 67 6.10 13.94 10.49
CA CYS A 67 6.83 13.43 9.33
C CYS A 67 7.98 14.37 8.90
N SER A 68 8.20 15.48 9.61
CA SER A 68 9.13 16.57 9.22
C SER A 68 10.60 16.14 9.13
N ASN A 69 10.99 15.07 9.80
CA ASN A 69 12.37 14.56 9.74
C ASN A 69 12.76 14.07 8.34
N ALA A 70 11.80 13.61 7.53
CA ALA A 70 12.09 13.16 6.16
C ALA A 70 12.63 14.30 5.28
N LEU A 71 12.15 15.52 5.46
CA LEU A 71 12.59 16.68 4.67
C LEU A 71 14.01 17.12 5.01
N ASN A 72 14.45 16.85 6.25
CA ASN A 72 15.82 17.14 6.67
C ASN A 72 16.84 16.18 6.05
N ASP A 73 16.38 15.05 5.50
CA ASP A 73 17.23 14.07 4.81
C ASP A 73 17.62 14.52 3.39
N GLY A 74 17.05 15.62 2.89
CA GLY A 74 17.41 16.25 1.61
C GLY A 74 16.43 15.93 0.48
N ALA A 75 16.89 16.17 -0.76
CA ALA A 75 16.12 15.88 -1.97
C ALA A 75 15.89 14.39 -2.14
N HIS A 76 14.85 14.04 -2.89
CA HIS A 76 14.50 12.67 -3.26
C HIS A 76 13.90 12.69 -4.68
N SER A 77 14.74 13.00 -5.66
CA SER A 77 14.32 13.14 -7.06
C SER A 77 14.05 11.79 -7.73
N LEU A 78 13.24 11.79 -8.80
CA LEU A 78 12.92 10.57 -9.51
C LEU A 78 14.11 10.03 -10.32
N GLU A 79 14.75 10.91 -11.09
CA GLU A 79 15.82 10.55 -12.02
C GLU A 79 17.15 10.22 -11.34
N ASP A 80 17.52 10.96 -10.30
CA ASP A 80 18.86 10.85 -9.70
C ASP A 80 18.89 9.94 -8.46
N GLU A 81 17.74 9.74 -7.79
CA GLU A 81 17.69 9.02 -6.51
C GLU A 81 16.79 7.80 -6.56
N TYR A 82 15.50 7.96 -6.87
CA TYR A 82 14.55 6.84 -6.88
C TYR A 82 14.89 5.80 -7.94
N ALA A 83 15.11 6.23 -9.19
CA ALA A 83 15.35 5.30 -10.29
C ALA A 83 16.59 4.40 -10.07
N PRO A 84 17.78 4.93 -9.70
CA PRO A 84 18.92 4.10 -9.37
C PRO A 84 18.66 3.14 -8.20
N ALA A 85 17.97 3.61 -7.15
CA ALA A 85 17.63 2.78 -5.99
C ALA A 85 16.73 1.60 -6.39
N VAL A 86 15.69 1.82 -7.18
CA VAL A 86 14.73 0.77 -7.56
C VAL A 86 15.30 -0.18 -8.62
N LEU A 87 15.97 0.32 -9.65
CA LEU A 87 16.54 -0.54 -10.70
C LEU A 87 17.56 -1.53 -10.14
N LYS A 88 18.31 -1.12 -9.11
CA LYS A 88 19.21 -2.00 -8.37
C LYS A 88 18.47 -2.83 -7.32
N GLY A 89 17.60 -2.20 -6.53
CA GLY A 89 16.88 -2.81 -5.42
C GLY A 89 15.95 -3.93 -5.85
N VAL A 90 15.30 -3.83 -7.01
CA VAL A 90 14.41 -4.89 -7.52
C VAL A 90 15.13 -6.23 -7.68
N LYS A 91 16.43 -6.20 -8.00
CA LYS A 91 17.28 -7.39 -8.10
C LYS A 91 17.70 -7.95 -6.75
N MET A 92 17.70 -7.12 -5.70
CA MET A 92 17.91 -7.53 -4.31
C MET A 92 16.65 -8.16 -3.70
N VAL A 93 15.45 -7.77 -4.18
CA VAL A 93 14.19 -8.43 -3.82
C VAL A 93 14.17 -9.85 -4.38
N GLU A 94 14.36 -9.98 -5.70
CA GLU A 94 14.55 -11.26 -6.39
C GLU A 94 15.15 -11.03 -7.78
N ARG A 95 16.13 -11.86 -8.17
CA ARG A 95 16.98 -11.62 -9.36
C ARG A 95 16.21 -11.53 -10.69
N HIS A 96 15.10 -12.24 -10.81
CA HIS A 96 14.32 -12.31 -12.06
C HIS A 96 13.22 -11.25 -12.17
N VAL A 97 13.02 -10.43 -11.14
CA VAL A 97 11.92 -9.47 -11.09
C VAL A 97 12.31 -8.16 -11.76
N GLU A 98 11.36 -7.51 -12.42
CA GLU A 98 11.57 -6.21 -13.07
C GLU A 98 10.73 -5.11 -12.43
N ALA A 99 11.27 -3.90 -12.34
CA ALA A 99 10.50 -2.73 -11.91
C ALA A 99 9.73 -2.18 -13.12
N VAL A 100 8.43 -1.94 -12.96
CA VAL A 100 7.56 -1.42 -14.03
C VAL A 100 7.57 0.11 -14.06
N GLY A 101 7.63 0.72 -12.88
CA GLY A 101 7.36 2.13 -12.67
C GLY A 101 6.74 2.34 -11.29
N CYS A 102 6.22 3.55 -11.08
CA CYS A 102 5.58 3.91 -9.82
C CYS A 102 4.28 4.70 -10.02
N VAL A 103 3.47 4.74 -8.97
CA VAL A 103 2.40 5.72 -8.79
C VAL A 103 2.93 6.80 -7.87
N TYR A 104 2.94 8.03 -8.38
CA TYR A 104 3.31 9.18 -7.58
C TYR A 104 2.17 9.57 -6.65
N VAL A 105 2.49 9.88 -5.39
CA VAL A 105 1.56 10.35 -4.39
C VAL A 105 2.04 11.70 -3.85
N GLN A 106 1.12 12.67 -3.76
CA GLN A 106 1.43 14.04 -3.34
C GLN A 106 2.24 14.11 -2.04
N ALA A 107 3.09 15.13 -1.92
CA ALA A 107 4.01 15.36 -0.81
C ALA A 107 3.64 16.58 0.07
N GLU A 108 2.34 16.88 0.20
CA GLU A 108 1.78 17.91 1.08
C GLU A 108 2.37 19.31 0.81
N TYR A 109 2.22 19.80 -0.42
CA TYR A 109 2.61 21.16 -0.77
C TYR A 109 1.64 22.17 -0.17
N LYS A 110 2.14 23.37 0.15
CA LYS A 110 1.36 24.51 0.64
C LYS A 110 0.16 24.75 -0.25
N HIS A 111 -1.00 24.78 0.36
CA HIS A 111 -2.26 25.09 -0.26
C HIS A 111 -3.07 26.00 0.67
N ASP A 112 -4.00 26.77 0.09
CA ASP A 112 -4.89 27.64 0.86
C ASP A 112 -6.29 27.01 0.97
N ASP A 113 -6.59 26.45 2.14
CA ASP A 113 -7.90 25.88 2.47
C ASP A 113 -9.01 26.94 2.63
N ALA A 114 -8.68 28.23 2.70
CA ALA A 114 -9.67 29.30 2.71
C ALA A 114 -10.12 29.69 1.28
N GLU A 115 -9.36 29.27 0.26
CA GLU A 115 -9.57 29.69 -1.11
C GLU A 115 -10.45 28.70 -1.90
N LYS A 116 -11.63 29.17 -2.33
CA LYS A 116 -12.65 28.32 -2.98
C LYS A 116 -12.69 28.39 -4.50
N ASP A 117 -11.98 29.35 -5.11
CA ASP A 117 -11.99 29.56 -6.57
C ASP A 117 -10.59 29.49 -7.23
N GLY A 118 -9.53 29.39 -6.43
CA GLY A 118 -8.16 29.31 -6.92
C GLY A 118 -7.67 30.60 -7.60
N SER A 119 -8.36 31.73 -7.46
CA SER A 119 -7.99 33.01 -8.09
C SER A 119 -6.84 33.76 -7.40
N GLY A 120 -6.58 33.48 -6.13
CA GLY A 120 -5.50 34.01 -5.31
C GLY A 120 -4.18 33.22 -5.38
N GLY A 121 -4.18 32.06 -6.05
CA GLY A 121 -2.99 31.22 -6.25
C GLY A 121 -2.81 30.13 -5.19
N GLY A 122 -3.79 29.90 -4.32
CA GLY A 122 -3.76 28.90 -3.25
C GLY A 122 -3.62 27.44 -3.71
N TRP A 123 -3.66 27.18 -5.02
CA TRP A 123 -3.46 25.85 -5.62
C TRP A 123 -2.18 25.74 -6.45
N ASP A 124 -1.42 26.84 -6.59
CA ASP A 124 -0.30 26.93 -7.53
C ASP A 124 0.83 25.98 -7.15
N SER A 125 1.13 25.83 -5.85
CA SER A 125 2.17 24.91 -5.37
C SER A 125 1.84 23.45 -5.71
N SER A 126 0.58 23.04 -5.54
CA SER A 126 0.10 21.69 -5.89
C SER A 126 0.14 21.45 -7.41
N CYS A 127 -0.17 22.46 -8.22
CA CYS A 127 -0.04 22.35 -9.67
C CYS A 127 1.43 22.30 -10.11
N ALA A 128 2.30 23.08 -9.47
CA ALA A 128 3.74 23.08 -9.74
C ALA A 128 4.40 21.74 -9.38
N GLU A 129 3.99 21.13 -8.26
CA GLU A 129 4.37 19.78 -7.84
C GLU A 129 4.10 18.76 -8.96
N VAL A 130 2.85 18.69 -9.46
CA VAL A 130 2.48 17.75 -10.53
C VAL A 130 3.26 17.98 -11.81
N LYS A 131 3.43 19.25 -12.20
CA LYS A 131 4.20 19.60 -13.39
C LYS A 131 5.64 19.10 -13.27
N HIS A 132 6.26 19.32 -12.12
CA HIS A 132 7.62 18.88 -11.84
C HIS A 132 7.77 17.35 -11.94
N VAL A 133 6.87 16.59 -11.29
CA VAL A 133 6.87 15.12 -11.36
C VAL A 133 6.73 14.62 -12.80
N CYS A 134 5.87 15.25 -13.59
CA CYS A 134 5.73 14.92 -15.00
C CYS A 134 7.04 15.14 -15.76
N GLU A 135 7.69 16.29 -15.57
CA GLU A 135 8.97 16.63 -16.21
C GLU A 135 10.10 15.68 -15.79
N SER A 136 10.17 15.29 -14.52
CA SER A 136 11.11 14.29 -14.00
C SER A 136 10.88 12.91 -14.61
N SER A 137 9.62 12.46 -14.71
CA SER A 137 9.27 11.18 -15.35
C SER A 137 9.72 11.09 -16.81
N ALA A 138 9.74 12.21 -17.54
CA ALA A 138 10.27 12.25 -18.90
C ALA A 138 11.77 11.93 -18.98
N LYS A 139 12.54 12.37 -17.98
CA LYS A 139 14.01 12.26 -17.92
C LYS A 139 14.50 10.98 -17.26
N SER A 140 13.68 10.36 -16.41
CA SER A 140 14.06 9.18 -15.62
C SER A 140 13.98 7.86 -16.41
N ASP A 141 14.84 6.91 -16.06
CA ASP A 141 14.77 5.52 -16.54
C ASP A 141 13.57 4.75 -15.95
N VAL A 142 13.05 5.18 -14.79
CA VAL A 142 11.83 4.65 -14.18
C VAL A 142 10.69 5.63 -14.38
N LYS A 143 9.55 5.15 -14.91
CA LYS A 143 8.41 6.01 -15.26
C LYS A 143 7.39 6.09 -14.14
N VAL A 144 6.86 7.29 -13.93
CA VAL A 144 5.60 7.51 -13.20
C VAL A 144 4.45 7.13 -14.14
N LEU A 145 3.68 6.12 -13.76
CA LEU A 145 2.60 5.56 -14.59
C LEU A 145 1.22 6.14 -14.26
N ALA A 146 1.07 6.69 -13.06
CA ALA A 146 -0.13 7.40 -12.63
C ALA A 146 0.22 8.44 -11.55
N LEU A 147 -0.60 9.49 -11.49
CA LEU A 147 -0.51 10.55 -10.50
C LEU A 147 -1.64 10.45 -9.49
N CYS A 148 -1.31 10.68 -8.22
CA CYS A 148 -2.22 10.90 -7.10
C CYS A 148 -1.90 12.26 -6.44
N PRO A 149 -2.28 13.39 -7.07
CA PRO A 149 -2.05 14.72 -6.51
C PRO A 149 -3.02 15.04 -5.37
N TRP A 150 -2.76 16.17 -4.70
CA TRP A 150 -3.68 16.75 -3.73
C TRP A 150 -5.01 17.19 -4.40
N ALA A 151 -6.11 17.22 -3.64
CA ALA A 151 -7.34 17.88 -4.05
C ALA A 151 -8.07 18.56 -2.87
N PRO A 152 -8.78 19.69 -3.09
CA PRO A 152 -9.55 20.41 -2.08
C PRO A 152 -10.89 19.72 -1.76
N VAL A 153 -10.89 18.40 -1.54
CA VAL A 153 -12.12 17.61 -1.34
C VAL A 153 -12.96 18.10 -0.16
N HIS A 154 -12.29 18.61 0.88
CA HIS A 154 -12.92 19.14 2.09
C HIS A 154 -13.70 20.45 1.86
N LEU A 155 -13.52 21.10 0.69
CA LEU A 155 -14.25 22.32 0.31
C LEU A 155 -15.47 22.05 -0.58
N GLY A 156 -15.75 20.79 -0.90
CA GLY A 156 -16.97 20.38 -1.58
C GLY A 156 -16.88 20.26 -3.10
N ALA A 157 -17.90 19.63 -3.69
CA ALA A 157 -17.95 19.28 -5.11
C ALA A 157 -17.67 20.45 -6.06
N SER A 158 -18.22 21.63 -5.77
CA SER A 158 -18.07 22.84 -6.60
C SER A 158 -16.63 23.32 -6.68
N VAL A 159 -15.86 23.19 -5.59
CA VAL A 159 -14.45 23.60 -5.54
C VAL A 159 -13.57 22.54 -6.21
N VAL A 160 -13.88 21.25 -6.02
CA VAL A 160 -13.21 20.18 -6.76
C VAL A 160 -13.43 20.36 -8.27
N GLU A 161 -14.64 20.67 -8.71
CA GLU A 161 -14.96 20.88 -10.13
C GLU A 161 -14.14 22.02 -10.76
N SER A 162 -13.91 23.11 -10.03
CA SER A 162 -13.09 24.23 -10.52
C SER A 162 -11.58 23.97 -10.44
N TYR A 163 -11.13 23.10 -9.54
CA TYR A 163 -9.73 22.68 -9.41
C TYR A 163 -9.29 21.71 -10.52
N LEU A 164 -10.15 20.75 -10.90
CA LEU A 164 -9.80 19.67 -11.82
C LEU A 164 -9.17 20.14 -13.16
N PRO A 165 -9.66 21.19 -13.85
CA PRO A 165 -9.02 21.68 -15.07
C PRO A 165 -7.59 22.18 -14.88
N LYS A 166 -7.29 22.82 -13.73
CA LYS A 166 -5.96 23.37 -13.44
C LYS A 166 -4.93 22.28 -13.21
N ILE A 167 -5.26 21.29 -12.38
CA ILE A 167 -4.35 20.17 -12.10
C ILE A 167 -4.16 19.28 -13.33
N THR A 168 -5.21 19.11 -14.16
CA THR A 168 -5.10 18.40 -15.44
C THR A 168 -4.17 19.11 -16.42
N LEU A 169 -4.22 20.44 -16.47
CA LEU A 169 -3.30 21.23 -17.29
C LEU A 169 -1.84 21.05 -16.82
N ALA A 170 -1.59 21.02 -15.51
CA ALA A 170 -0.26 20.76 -14.97
C ALA A 170 0.28 19.38 -15.38
N ALA A 171 -0.56 18.34 -15.34
CA ALA A 171 -0.20 16.97 -15.74
C ALA A 171 0.02 16.79 -17.25
N SER A 172 -0.54 17.68 -18.08
CA SER A 172 -0.54 17.53 -19.55
C SER A 172 0.85 17.52 -20.20
N SER A 173 1.88 18.04 -19.51
CA SER A 173 3.25 18.17 -20.01
C SER A 173 3.86 16.84 -20.48
N ASN A 174 3.45 15.70 -19.91
CA ASN A 174 3.93 14.36 -20.31
C ASN A 174 2.83 13.29 -20.43
N SER A 175 1.55 13.70 -20.50
CA SER A 175 0.39 12.79 -20.67
C SER A 175 0.29 11.66 -19.63
N ILE A 176 0.80 11.88 -18.41
CA ILE A 176 0.66 10.92 -17.31
C ILE A 176 -0.77 11.04 -16.77
N PRO A 177 -1.52 9.94 -16.64
CA PRO A 177 -2.89 10.01 -16.16
C PRO A 177 -2.94 10.37 -14.68
N ILE A 178 -3.83 11.31 -14.33
CA ILE A 178 -4.29 11.46 -12.95
C ILE A 178 -5.30 10.35 -12.70
N ALA A 179 -4.95 9.41 -11.81
CA ALA A 179 -5.77 8.22 -11.56
C ALA A 179 -6.56 8.33 -10.25
N SER A 180 -6.03 9.07 -9.29
CA SER A 180 -6.65 9.29 -7.99
C SER A 180 -6.26 10.63 -7.43
N PHE A 181 -6.82 10.99 -6.27
CA PHE A 181 -6.41 12.15 -5.48
C PHE A 181 -6.24 11.76 -4.02
N ARG A 182 -5.45 12.54 -3.29
CA ARG A 182 -5.23 12.35 -1.85
C ARG A 182 -5.45 13.64 -1.07
N TYR A 183 -5.87 13.51 0.17
CA TYR A 183 -5.84 14.58 1.17
C TYR A 183 -5.35 14.00 2.49
N LEU A 184 -4.42 14.68 3.19
CA LEU A 184 -3.82 14.16 4.43
C LEU A 184 -4.79 14.22 5.60
N LEU A 185 -5.55 13.14 5.80
CA LEU A 185 -6.49 13.03 6.91
C LEU A 185 -5.84 12.58 8.23
N GLN A 186 -4.61 12.07 8.17
CA GLN A 186 -3.89 11.55 9.32
C GLN A 186 -3.82 12.51 10.52
N ASP A 187 -3.78 13.82 10.31
CA ASP A 187 -3.69 14.81 11.39
C ASP A 187 -5.01 15.58 11.63
N SER A 188 -6.04 15.28 10.84
CA SER A 188 -7.34 15.95 10.91
C SER A 188 -8.05 15.76 12.25
N PRO A 189 -8.92 16.70 12.66
CA PRO A 189 -9.85 16.49 13.78
C PRO A 189 -10.88 15.38 13.52
N LYS A 190 -11.49 14.87 14.59
CA LYS A 190 -12.59 13.91 14.49
C LYS A 190 -13.77 14.50 13.72
N GLY A 191 -14.31 13.71 12.77
CA GLY A 191 -15.45 14.09 11.94
C GLY A 191 -15.13 14.93 10.70
N THR A 192 -13.87 15.27 10.41
CA THR A 192 -13.50 16.07 9.21
C THR A 192 -14.02 15.47 7.91
N TYR A 193 -13.81 14.17 7.69
CA TYR A 193 -14.27 13.44 6.51
C TYR A 193 -15.79 13.11 6.53
N LEU A 194 -16.50 13.41 7.62
CA LEU A 194 -17.95 13.22 7.74
C LEU A 194 -18.74 14.47 7.36
N THR A 195 -18.04 15.56 7.05
CA THR A 195 -18.71 16.80 6.64
C THR A 195 -19.43 16.63 5.29
N PRO A 196 -20.58 17.29 5.08
CA PRO A 196 -21.28 17.24 3.79
C PRO A 196 -20.39 17.67 2.62
N ASP A 197 -19.54 18.68 2.83
CA ASP A 197 -18.61 19.17 1.82
C ASP A 197 -17.61 18.07 1.45
N PHE A 198 -16.93 17.45 2.41
CA PHE A 198 -15.99 16.37 2.14
C PHE A 198 -16.61 15.21 1.34
N ILE A 199 -17.79 14.75 1.78
CA ILE A 199 -18.51 13.65 1.11
C ILE A 199 -18.92 14.06 -0.31
N SER A 200 -19.39 15.30 -0.51
CA SER A 200 -19.72 15.81 -1.84
C SER A 200 -18.50 15.91 -2.76
N GLY A 201 -17.34 16.30 -2.22
CA GLY A 201 -16.06 16.34 -2.94
C GLY A 201 -15.65 14.95 -3.41
N LEU A 202 -15.70 13.96 -2.52
CA LEU A 202 -15.45 12.55 -2.89
C LEU A 202 -16.42 12.06 -3.94
N HIS A 203 -17.72 12.34 -3.78
CA HIS A 203 -18.74 11.96 -4.76
C HIS A 203 -18.45 12.55 -6.14
N HIS A 204 -18.01 13.81 -6.21
CA HIS A 204 -17.63 14.45 -7.47
C HIS A 204 -16.43 13.75 -8.12
N LEU A 205 -15.37 13.44 -7.36
CA LEU A 205 -14.21 12.70 -7.88
C LEU A 205 -14.61 11.37 -8.53
N GLY A 206 -15.42 10.57 -7.82
CA GLY A 206 -15.90 9.29 -8.34
C GLY A 206 -16.76 9.42 -9.61
N SER A 207 -17.58 10.47 -9.70
CA SER A 207 -18.38 10.77 -10.89
C SER A 207 -17.55 11.09 -12.14
N LYS A 208 -16.30 11.54 -11.93
CA LYS A 208 -15.31 11.79 -13.00
C LYS A 208 -14.38 10.60 -13.25
N GLY A 209 -14.56 9.50 -12.51
CA GLY A 209 -13.76 8.28 -12.65
C GLY A 209 -12.48 8.25 -11.83
N TYR A 210 -12.23 9.23 -10.96
CA TYR A 210 -11.05 9.26 -10.11
C TYR A 210 -11.27 8.43 -8.83
N ALA A 211 -10.23 7.73 -8.39
CA ALA A 211 -10.17 7.12 -7.06
C ALA A 211 -9.74 8.14 -5.99
N PHE A 212 -9.80 7.74 -4.72
CA PHE A 212 -9.32 8.53 -3.60
C PHE A 212 -8.37 7.69 -2.72
N ASP A 213 -7.11 8.13 -2.62
CA ASP A 213 -6.11 7.55 -1.74
C ASP A 213 -6.33 8.13 -0.33
N HIS A 214 -6.75 7.25 0.57
CA HIS A 214 -7.29 7.56 1.88
C HIS A 214 -6.21 7.35 2.94
N THR A 215 -5.50 8.43 3.27
CA THR A 215 -4.40 8.42 4.24
C THR A 215 -4.89 8.78 5.64
N VAL A 216 -5.01 7.78 6.52
CA VAL A 216 -5.37 7.94 7.94
C VAL A 216 -4.29 7.39 8.86
N ASP A 217 -4.32 7.77 10.13
CA ASP A 217 -3.42 7.24 11.15
C ASP A 217 -4.18 6.65 12.34
N SER A 218 -4.43 5.33 12.31
CA SER A 218 -5.20 4.65 13.36
C SER A 218 -4.54 4.71 14.74
N ARG A 219 -3.22 5.01 14.84
CA ARG A 219 -2.50 5.20 16.11
C ARG A 219 -3.02 6.41 16.88
N ARG A 220 -3.62 7.40 16.21
CA ARG A 220 -4.25 8.58 16.85
C ARG A 220 -5.60 8.28 17.50
N GLY A 221 -6.17 7.12 17.20
CA GLY A 221 -7.38 6.63 17.82
C GLY A 221 -8.30 5.92 16.83
N LYS A 222 -9.04 4.94 17.35
CA LYS A 222 -9.94 4.09 16.56
C LYS A 222 -10.99 4.86 15.73
N TRP A 223 -11.32 6.08 16.13
CA TRP A 223 -12.27 6.94 15.42
C TRP A 223 -11.83 7.22 13.98
N MET A 224 -10.53 7.21 13.69
CA MET A 224 -10.00 7.41 12.33
C MET A 224 -10.59 6.40 11.33
N LEU A 225 -10.51 5.11 11.65
CA LEU A 225 -11.03 4.06 10.78
C LEU A 225 -12.55 3.90 10.91
N GLN A 226 -13.11 4.10 12.11
CA GLN A 226 -14.57 4.05 12.31
C GLN A 226 -15.29 5.14 11.50
N ASP A 227 -14.79 6.36 11.54
CA ASP A 227 -15.40 7.41 10.73
C ASP A 227 -15.07 7.21 9.23
N SER A 228 -13.99 6.51 8.87
CA SER A 228 -13.75 6.10 7.48
C SER A 228 -14.84 5.16 6.98
N VAL A 229 -15.25 4.18 7.80
CA VAL A 229 -16.39 3.30 7.51
C VAL A 229 -17.67 4.11 7.35
N GLU A 230 -17.94 5.06 8.24
CA GLU A 230 -19.14 5.91 8.19
C GLU A 230 -19.15 6.85 6.96
N MET A 231 -17.99 7.44 6.62
CA MET A 231 -17.81 8.25 5.42
C MET A 231 -18.15 7.44 4.17
N ILE A 232 -17.62 6.22 4.04
CA ILE A 232 -17.86 5.36 2.88
C ILE A 232 -19.33 4.92 2.84
N SER A 233 -19.89 4.50 3.98
CA SER A 233 -21.31 4.15 4.11
C SER A 233 -22.21 5.30 3.63
N THR A 234 -21.94 6.51 4.10
CA THR A 234 -22.70 7.70 3.72
C THR A 234 -22.54 8.02 2.24
N LEU A 235 -21.31 8.01 1.72
CA LEU A 235 -21.02 8.22 0.30
C LEU A 235 -21.79 7.23 -0.59
N ARG A 236 -21.79 5.94 -0.22
CA ARG A 236 -22.50 4.88 -0.96
C ARG A 236 -24.02 5.03 -0.85
N SER A 237 -24.55 5.43 0.31
CA SER A 237 -25.99 5.69 0.49
C SER A 237 -26.51 6.82 -0.42
N GLN A 238 -25.62 7.72 -0.82
CA GLN A 238 -25.89 8.82 -1.74
C GLN A 238 -25.64 8.47 -3.22
N GLY A 239 -25.24 7.23 -3.51
CA GLY A 239 -24.95 6.75 -4.87
C GLY A 239 -23.53 7.04 -5.36
N GLY A 240 -22.62 7.48 -4.48
CA GLY A 240 -21.23 7.75 -4.84
C GLY A 240 -20.43 6.47 -5.14
N THR A 241 -19.70 6.47 -6.25
CA THR A 241 -18.97 5.29 -6.78
C THR A 241 -17.44 5.42 -6.65
N THR A 242 -16.95 6.40 -5.89
CA THR A 242 -15.52 6.68 -5.73
C THR A 242 -14.83 5.47 -5.10
N LYS A 243 -13.88 4.86 -5.83
CA LYS A 243 -13.01 3.83 -5.27
C LYS A 243 -12.16 4.43 -4.17
N ILE A 244 -12.05 3.75 -3.03
CA ILE A 244 -11.27 4.21 -1.89
C ILE A 244 -10.07 3.29 -1.73
N ILE A 245 -8.87 3.86 -1.60
CA ILE A 245 -7.62 3.12 -1.49
C ILE A 245 -7.01 3.46 -0.13
N LEU A 246 -7.12 2.55 0.82
CA LEU A 246 -6.57 2.72 2.16
C LEU A 246 -5.04 2.64 2.11
N ASP A 247 -4.39 3.76 2.37
CA ASP A 247 -2.93 3.82 2.40
C ASP A 247 -2.37 3.16 3.67
N HIS A 248 -1.19 2.54 3.54
CA HIS A 248 -0.40 1.97 4.64
C HIS A 248 -1.20 1.09 5.62
N CYS A 249 -2.19 0.35 5.11
CA CYS A 249 -3.07 -0.48 5.94
C CYS A 249 -3.84 0.29 7.02
N GLY A 250 -4.00 1.60 6.88
CA GLY A 250 -4.59 2.48 7.91
C GLY A 250 -3.64 2.84 9.05
N LYS A 251 -2.33 2.63 8.87
CA LYS A 251 -1.25 2.82 9.85
C LYS A 251 -1.56 2.17 11.20
N PRO A 252 -1.60 0.82 11.28
CA PRO A 252 -1.69 0.12 12.56
C PRO A 252 -0.48 0.41 13.46
N ASP A 253 -0.64 0.25 14.77
CA ASP A 253 0.44 0.46 15.76
C ASP A 253 1.36 -0.77 15.90
N LEU A 254 2.05 -1.11 14.80
CA LEU A 254 2.94 -2.27 14.76
C LEU A 254 4.04 -2.23 15.83
N GLY A 255 4.46 -1.06 16.27
CA GLY A 255 5.51 -0.86 17.26
C GLY A 255 5.07 -1.23 18.68
N SER A 256 3.83 -0.91 19.05
CA SER A 256 3.31 -1.24 20.39
C SER A 256 2.71 -2.65 20.48
N TRP A 257 2.42 -3.30 19.36
CA TRP A 257 1.86 -4.66 19.35
C TRP A 257 2.81 -5.70 19.95
N PRO A 258 2.30 -6.63 20.78
CA PRO A 258 3.16 -7.62 21.43
C PRO A 258 3.75 -8.59 20.41
N ARG A 259 4.99 -9.06 20.61
CA ARG A 259 5.62 -10.09 19.75
C ARG A 259 4.77 -11.36 19.64
N SER A 260 4.18 -11.81 20.75
CA SER A 260 3.33 -13.01 20.84
C SER A 260 2.03 -12.71 21.59
N SER A 261 0.95 -13.43 21.26
CA SER A 261 -0.34 -13.33 21.95
C SER A 261 -0.28 -13.66 23.45
N ASN A 262 0.77 -14.40 23.88
CA ASN A 262 0.95 -14.91 25.23
C ASN A 262 1.68 -13.95 26.20
N SER A 263 2.03 -12.73 25.80
CA SER A 263 2.62 -11.75 26.73
C SER A 263 1.56 -11.20 27.71
N SER A 264 1.89 -11.20 29.01
CA SER A 264 1.05 -10.72 30.11
C SER A 264 1.58 -9.38 30.66
N GLY A 265 0.69 -8.42 30.94
CA GLY A 265 1.03 -7.08 31.45
C GLY A 265 -0.02 -6.01 31.08
N ALA A 266 -0.04 -4.86 31.76
CA ALA A 266 -1.00 -3.78 31.50
C ALA A 266 -0.81 -3.14 30.12
N ASP A 267 0.45 -2.95 29.68
CA ASP A 267 0.79 -2.46 28.34
C ASP A 267 0.32 -3.44 27.24
N ASN A 268 0.25 -4.74 27.55
CA ASN A 268 -0.33 -5.74 26.65
C ASN A 268 -1.84 -5.58 26.47
N VAL A 269 -2.57 -4.99 27.44
CA VAL A 269 -4.03 -4.82 27.32
C VAL A 269 -4.36 -3.69 26.35
N ALA A 270 -3.75 -2.51 26.51
CA ALA A 270 -3.97 -1.38 25.61
C ALA A 270 -3.58 -1.72 24.16
N SER A 271 -2.45 -2.41 24.00
CA SER A 271 -1.96 -2.89 22.71
C SER A 271 -2.85 -3.97 22.08
N LYS A 272 -3.39 -4.90 22.87
CA LYS A 272 -4.40 -5.87 22.39
C LYS A 272 -5.69 -5.18 21.96
N THR A 273 -6.12 -4.14 22.67
CA THR A 273 -7.29 -3.35 22.30
C THR A 273 -7.08 -2.59 21.00
N SER A 274 -5.93 -1.92 20.82
CA SER A 274 -5.64 -1.19 19.57
C SER A 274 -5.57 -2.12 18.36
N HIS A 275 -4.98 -3.30 18.51
CA HIS A 275 -5.00 -4.34 17.49
C HIS A 275 -6.42 -4.81 17.16
N GLY A 276 -7.26 -5.05 18.18
CA GLY A 276 -8.65 -5.45 18.00
C GLY A 276 -9.51 -4.39 17.31
N ASP A 277 -9.40 -3.12 17.72
CA ASP A 277 -10.11 -1.99 17.12
C ASP A 277 -9.71 -1.81 15.63
N TRP A 278 -8.42 -1.98 15.31
CA TRP A 278 -7.93 -1.96 13.94
C TRP A 278 -8.50 -3.12 13.12
N LEU A 279 -8.44 -4.36 13.64
CA LEU A 279 -9.00 -5.54 12.97
C LEU A 279 -10.48 -5.36 12.66
N GLU A 280 -11.29 -4.96 13.65
CA GLU A 280 -12.73 -4.73 13.45
C GLU A 280 -12.98 -3.76 12.30
N SER A 281 -12.23 -2.67 12.26
CA SER A 281 -12.38 -1.65 11.21
C SER A 281 -11.93 -2.16 9.83
N ILE A 282 -10.86 -2.95 9.75
CA ILE A 282 -10.39 -3.59 8.50
C ILE A 282 -11.46 -4.52 7.94
N TYR A 283 -12.07 -5.37 8.78
CA TYR A 283 -13.15 -6.25 8.35
C TYR A 283 -14.41 -5.48 7.93
N GLN A 284 -14.74 -4.37 8.60
CA GLN A 284 -15.83 -3.50 8.17
C GLN A 284 -15.55 -2.82 6.82
N LEU A 285 -14.35 -2.29 6.63
CA LEU A 285 -13.93 -1.68 5.36
C LEU A 285 -13.97 -2.71 4.20
N ALA A 286 -13.63 -3.97 4.48
CA ALA A 286 -13.66 -5.03 3.48
C ALA A 286 -15.06 -5.36 2.94
N LEU A 287 -16.13 -4.98 3.67
CA LEU A 287 -17.52 -5.15 3.22
C LEU A 287 -17.86 -4.26 2.01
N PHE A 288 -17.09 -3.21 1.78
CA PHE A 288 -17.23 -2.35 0.60
C PHE A 288 -16.37 -2.92 -0.54
N PRO A 289 -16.97 -3.35 -1.67
CA PRO A 289 -16.25 -4.05 -2.74
C PRO A 289 -15.28 -3.15 -3.51
N ASP A 290 -15.45 -1.83 -3.42
CA ASP A 290 -14.62 -0.81 -4.06
C ASP A 290 -13.65 -0.12 -3.10
N VAL A 291 -13.36 -0.77 -1.97
CA VAL A 291 -12.26 -0.43 -1.07
C VAL A 291 -11.08 -1.36 -1.31
N TYR A 292 -9.91 -0.76 -1.46
CA TYR A 292 -8.62 -1.41 -1.70
C TYR A 292 -7.64 -1.04 -0.59
N VAL A 293 -6.56 -1.80 -0.44
CA VAL A 293 -5.54 -1.56 0.58
C VAL A 293 -4.13 -1.59 -0.02
N LYS A 294 -3.29 -0.64 0.37
CA LYS A 294 -1.85 -0.69 0.09
C LYS A 294 -1.09 -1.36 1.23
N PHE A 295 -0.33 -2.39 0.88
CA PHE A 295 0.80 -2.87 1.67
C PHE A 295 1.98 -1.92 1.45
N SER A 296 1.97 -0.81 2.18
CA SER A 296 2.99 0.26 2.10
C SER A 296 3.31 0.83 3.48
N GLY A 297 4.48 1.45 3.64
CA GLY A 297 4.86 2.17 4.87
C GLY A 297 4.86 1.33 6.16
N LEU A 298 4.89 -0.01 6.08
CA LEU A 298 4.77 -0.88 7.26
C LEU A 298 6.00 -0.81 8.17
N LEU A 299 7.17 -0.52 7.62
CA LEU A 299 8.41 -0.37 8.37
C LEU A 299 8.40 0.88 9.27
N ASP A 300 7.75 1.96 8.85
CA ASP A 300 7.59 3.22 9.60
C ASP A 300 6.75 3.05 10.86
N LEU A 301 5.99 1.96 10.90
CA LEU A 301 5.11 1.62 12.01
C LEU A 301 5.80 0.67 12.99
N CYS A 302 6.98 0.13 12.66
CA CYS A 302 7.74 -0.79 13.50
C CYS A 302 8.75 -0.04 14.39
N PRO A 303 9.32 -0.69 15.44
CA PRO A 303 10.33 -0.05 16.28
C PRO A 303 11.58 0.32 15.47
N ALA A 304 11.96 1.60 15.46
CA ALA A 304 13.04 2.13 14.62
C ALA A 304 14.38 1.40 14.79
N GLU A 305 14.75 1.03 16.02
CA GLU A 305 15.98 0.28 16.29
C GLU A 305 15.97 -1.11 15.63
N THR A 306 14.83 -1.81 15.68
CA THR A 306 14.66 -3.12 15.01
C THR A 306 14.80 -2.94 13.51
N VAL A 307 14.20 -1.89 12.95
CA VAL A 307 14.25 -1.64 11.52
C VAL A 307 15.65 -1.29 11.04
N ASP A 308 16.38 -0.44 11.77
CA ASP A 308 17.76 -0.09 11.43
C ASP A 308 18.71 -1.30 11.53
N LEU A 309 18.54 -2.18 12.54
CA LEU A 309 19.30 -3.44 12.63
C LEU A 309 19.02 -4.38 11.45
N ALA A 310 17.76 -4.53 11.08
CA ALA A 310 17.34 -5.34 9.93
C ALA A 310 17.87 -4.75 8.61
N ALA A 311 17.83 -3.43 8.43
CA ALA A 311 18.38 -2.76 7.27
C ALA A 311 19.91 -2.95 7.16
N ARG A 312 20.63 -2.87 8.28
CA ARG A 312 22.07 -3.17 8.34
C ARG A 312 22.37 -4.61 7.96
N GLU A 313 21.61 -5.57 8.48
CA GLU A 313 21.76 -6.99 8.13
C GLU A 313 21.51 -7.21 6.63
N PHE A 314 20.39 -6.71 6.14
CA PHE A 314 20.01 -6.87 4.73
C PHE A 314 21.07 -6.26 3.80
N GLU A 315 21.49 -5.02 4.04
CA GLU A 315 22.55 -4.35 3.27
C GLU A 315 23.86 -5.15 3.28
N GLN A 316 24.27 -5.68 4.43
CA GLN A 316 25.49 -6.49 4.56
C GLN A 316 25.43 -7.74 3.68
N THR A 317 24.29 -8.44 3.66
CA THR A 317 24.09 -9.61 2.78
C THR A 317 24.14 -9.25 1.30
N GLN A 318 23.71 -8.03 0.92
CA GLN A 318 23.77 -7.56 -0.47
C GLN A 318 25.19 -7.15 -0.90
N ARG A 319 26.01 -6.62 0.02
CA ARG A 319 27.38 -6.19 -0.29
C ARG A 319 28.37 -7.35 -0.37
N ASP A 320 28.23 -8.34 0.51
CA ASP A 320 29.11 -9.51 0.52
C ASP A 320 28.32 -10.78 0.81
N ALA A 321 27.63 -11.27 -0.22
CA ALA A 321 26.88 -12.53 -0.16
C ALA A 321 27.75 -13.76 0.16
N SER A 322 29.08 -13.65 0.09
CA SER A 322 30.02 -14.73 0.43
C SER A 322 30.49 -14.69 1.88
N SER A 323 30.31 -13.55 2.56
CA SER A 323 30.65 -13.37 3.96
C SER A 323 29.71 -14.19 4.84
N ARG A 324 30.30 -14.87 5.84
CA ARG A 324 29.54 -15.48 6.95
C ARG A 324 29.34 -14.51 8.12
N GLN A 325 29.75 -13.26 7.95
CA GLN A 325 29.62 -12.25 8.97
C GLN A 325 28.19 -11.70 8.91
N SER A 326 27.46 -11.80 10.02
CA SER A 326 26.16 -11.17 10.22
C SER A 326 26.28 -9.96 11.14
N VAL A 327 25.32 -9.05 11.05
CA VAL A 327 25.10 -7.99 12.02
C VAL A 327 24.53 -8.63 13.29
N LYS A 328 25.17 -8.37 14.43
CA LYS A 328 24.70 -8.89 15.71
C LYS A 328 23.27 -8.44 15.99
N GLY A 329 22.34 -9.39 16.10
CA GLY A 329 20.91 -9.13 16.31
C GLY A 329 20.14 -8.78 15.02
N GLY A 330 20.79 -8.84 13.86
CA GLY A 330 20.18 -8.55 12.55
C GLY A 330 19.14 -9.60 12.15
N GLU A 331 19.47 -10.89 12.25
CA GLU A 331 18.54 -12.00 11.96
C GLU A 331 17.31 -11.95 12.87
N ASP A 332 17.51 -11.77 14.18
CA ASP A 332 16.40 -11.63 15.15
C ASP A 332 15.49 -10.44 14.81
N ALA A 333 16.07 -9.34 14.31
CA ALA A 333 15.32 -8.17 13.87
C ALA A 333 14.52 -8.45 12.59
N MET A 334 15.10 -9.16 11.61
CA MET A 334 14.38 -9.60 10.40
C MET A 334 13.18 -10.49 10.75
N ASP A 335 13.38 -11.47 11.64
CA ASP A 335 12.31 -12.35 12.13
C ASP A 335 11.22 -11.55 12.86
N GLU A 336 11.61 -10.55 13.65
CA GLU A 336 10.67 -9.68 14.35
C GLU A 336 9.80 -8.87 13.38
N LEU A 337 10.42 -8.23 12.38
CA LEU A 337 9.71 -7.45 11.39
C LEU A 337 8.77 -8.32 10.57
N THR A 338 9.23 -9.50 10.16
CA THR A 338 8.40 -10.50 9.45
C THR A 338 7.15 -10.85 10.26
N ALA A 339 7.33 -11.17 11.55
CA ALA A 339 6.22 -11.49 12.44
C ALA A 339 5.26 -10.31 12.70
N ARG A 340 5.77 -9.06 12.73
CA ARG A 340 4.95 -7.86 12.88
C ARG A 340 4.16 -7.57 11.61
N ILE A 341 4.81 -7.57 10.44
CA ILE A 341 4.18 -7.35 9.13
C ILE A 341 3.09 -8.41 8.87
N LYS A 342 3.35 -9.68 9.20
CA LYS A 342 2.38 -10.77 9.03
C LYS A 342 1.08 -10.52 9.78
N LYS A 343 1.11 -9.92 10.98
CA LYS A 343 -0.10 -9.56 11.75
C LYS A 343 -1.01 -8.56 11.05
N VAL A 344 -0.49 -7.83 10.07
CA VAL A 344 -1.25 -6.86 9.28
C VAL A 344 -1.65 -7.47 7.94
N VAL A 345 -0.69 -8.10 7.25
CA VAL A 345 -0.90 -8.68 5.92
C VAL A 345 -1.90 -9.83 5.95
N GLU A 346 -1.82 -10.74 6.92
CA GLU A 346 -2.70 -11.92 7.02
C GLU A 346 -4.19 -11.55 7.14
N PRO A 347 -4.64 -10.74 8.12
CA PRO A 347 -6.06 -10.39 8.22
C PRO A 347 -6.55 -9.50 7.05
N ILE A 348 -5.70 -8.67 6.46
CA ILE A 348 -6.08 -7.93 5.25
C ILE A 348 -6.28 -8.87 4.08
N LEU A 349 -5.40 -9.85 3.86
CA LEU A 349 -5.60 -10.85 2.82
C LEU A 349 -6.86 -11.68 3.03
N GLU A 350 -7.14 -12.06 4.29
CA GLU A 350 -8.38 -12.77 4.65
C GLU A 350 -9.63 -11.94 4.32
N ALA A 351 -9.64 -10.65 4.67
CA ALA A 351 -10.80 -9.79 4.49
C ALA A 351 -10.96 -9.27 3.05
N PHE A 352 -9.86 -8.86 2.41
CA PHE A 352 -9.87 -8.18 1.11
C PHE A 352 -9.67 -9.14 -0.07
N GLY A 353 -8.97 -10.25 0.13
CA GLY A 353 -8.49 -11.11 -0.93
C GLY A 353 -7.37 -10.47 -1.77
N ILE A 354 -6.71 -11.28 -2.59
CA ILE A 354 -5.59 -10.82 -3.44
C ILE A 354 -6.00 -9.76 -4.48
N GLU A 355 -7.29 -9.72 -4.84
CA GLU A 355 -7.82 -8.83 -5.88
C GLU A 355 -7.93 -7.37 -5.43
N ARG A 356 -7.85 -7.10 -4.12
CA ARG A 356 -8.05 -5.75 -3.54
C ARG A 356 -6.88 -5.23 -2.74
N VAL A 357 -5.72 -5.88 -2.85
CA VAL A 357 -4.47 -5.45 -2.21
C VAL A 357 -3.41 -5.13 -3.26
N MET A 358 -2.55 -4.15 -2.97
CA MET A 358 -1.44 -3.76 -3.84
C MET A 358 -0.22 -3.35 -3.03
N ILE A 359 0.99 -3.49 -3.61
CA ILE A 359 2.25 -3.17 -2.93
C ILE A 359 2.67 -1.70 -3.14
N GLY A 360 3.29 -1.07 -2.14
CA GLY A 360 3.94 0.24 -2.29
C GLY A 360 5.11 0.39 -1.32
N SER A 361 6.15 1.12 -1.70
CA SER A 361 7.33 1.29 -0.85
C SER A 361 7.12 2.32 0.25
N ASP A 362 6.31 3.33 -0.01
CA ASP A 362 6.29 4.58 0.77
C ASP A 362 7.66 5.28 0.74
N TRP A 363 8.41 5.13 -0.36
CA TRP A 363 9.68 5.80 -0.54
C TRP A 363 9.46 7.31 -0.72
N PRO A 364 10.29 8.18 -0.15
CA PRO A 364 11.46 7.89 0.69
C PRO A 364 11.14 7.87 2.19
N MET A 365 9.87 7.98 2.61
CA MET A 365 9.47 8.27 4.00
C MET A 365 10.14 7.34 5.00
N PHE A 366 10.03 6.04 4.76
CA PHE A 366 10.68 5.02 5.57
C PHE A 366 12.19 5.26 5.71
N ARG A 367 12.85 5.34 4.56
CA ARG A 367 14.29 5.51 4.46
C ARG A 367 14.74 6.80 5.13
N ALA A 368 14.01 7.89 4.95
CA ALA A 368 14.39 9.22 5.42
C ALA A 368 14.15 9.41 6.92
N CYS A 369 13.12 8.74 7.48
CA CYS A 369 12.77 8.85 8.89
C CYS A 369 13.51 7.84 9.79
N THR A 370 13.81 6.65 9.26
CA THR A 370 14.18 5.48 10.10
C THR A 370 15.60 4.99 9.85
N ILE A 371 16.14 5.17 8.65
CA ILE A 371 17.50 4.73 8.30
C ILE A 371 18.43 5.95 8.33
N PRO A 372 19.38 6.04 9.28
CA PRO A 372 20.29 7.18 9.33
C PRO A 372 21.16 7.26 8.07
N THR A 373 21.29 8.46 7.50
CA THR A 373 22.31 8.77 6.49
C THR A 373 23.69 8.63 7.15
N ARG A 374 24.55 7.77 6.60
CA ARG A 374 25.86 7.49 7.20
C ARG A 374 26.87 8.51 6.69
N GLU A 375 27.34 9.39 7.57
CA GLU A 375 28.15 10.60 7.34
C GLU A 375 29.48 10.43 6.57
N LYS A 376 29.87 9.25 6.07
CA LYS A 376 31.27 9.02 5.73
C LYS A 376 31.81 9.76 4.52
N ASP A 377 30.96 10.27 3.62
CA ASP A 377 31.44 11.00 2.45
C ASP A 377 30.57 12.22 2.19
N ALA A 378 30.73 13.28 2.99
CA ALA A 378 30.06 14.58 2.80
C ALA A 378 30.37 15.28 1.45
N HIS A 379 31.09 14.61 0.54
CA HIS A 379 31.45 15.06 -0.81
C HIS A 379 31.04 14.08 -1.91
N GLU A 380 30.53 12.89 -1.58
CA GLU A 380 29.99 11.92 -2.54
C GLU A 380 28.48 11.77 -2.28
N GLY A 381 27.68 11.63 -3.33
CA GLY A 381 26.21 11.50 -3.20
C GLY A 381 25.80 10.29 -2.35
N ARG A 382 24.48 10.11 -2.15
CA ARG A 382 23.96 8.96 -1.38
C ARG A 382 24.51 7.63 -1.92
N ASP A 383 24.85 6.71 -1.02
CA ASP A 383 25.31 5.38 -1.40
C ASP A 383 24.16 4.58 -2.05
N VAL A 384 24.25 4.41 -3.37
CA VAL A 384 23.24 3.71 -4.18
C VAL A 384 22.97 2.29 -3.69
N VAL A 385 23.95 1.58 -3.11
CA VAL A 385 23.72 0.24 -2.53
C VAL A 385 22.86 0.35 -1.28
N GLN A 386 23.12 1.33 -0.42
CA GLN A 386 22.33 1.54 0.79
C GLN A 386 20.89 1.91 0.43
N GLU A 387 20.68 2.86 -0.49
CA GLU A 387 19.35 3.28 -0.95
C GLU A 387 18.58 2.13 -1.60
N ALA A 388 19.24 1.36 -2.48
CA ALA A 388 18.66 0.18 -3.09
C ALA A 388 18.28 -0.91 -2.07
N SER A 389 19.14 -1.12 -1.05
CA SER A 389 18.88 -2.09 0.02
C SER A 389 17.72 -1.65 0.91
N ALA A 390 17.61 -0.36 1.20
CA ALA A 390 16.51 0.20 1.99
C ALA A 390 15.15 0.03 1.28
N TRP A 391 15.06 0.35 -0.01
CA TRP A 391 13.85 0.12 -0.79
C TRP A 391 13.53 -1.38 -0.89
N ALA A 392 14.54 -2.21 -1.16
CA ALA A 392 14.36 -3.64 -1.33
C ALA A 392 13.93 -4.36 -0.05
N LEU A 393 14.38 -3.91 1.12
CA LEU A 393 14.01 -4.51 2.42
C LEU A 393 12.49 -4.58 2.61
N GLY A 394 11.79 -3.46 2.41
CA GLY A 394 10.33 -3.41 2.58
C GLY A 394 9.59 -4.32 1.60
N MET A 395 10.00 -4.29 0.33
CA MET A 395 9.45 -5.15 -0.72
C MET A 395 9.70 -6.64 -0.45
N LYS A 396 10.91 -6.97 0.01
CA LYS A 396 11.33 -8.34 0.30
C LYS A 396 10.61 -8.92 1.51
N LEU A 397 10.47 -8.17 2.60
CA LEU A 397 9.71 -8.59 3.76
C LEU A 397 8.24 -8.85 3.41
N CYS A 398 7.63 -7.99 2.58
CA CYS A 398 6.27 -8.25 2.10
C CYS A 398 6.20 -9.52 1.24
N LEU A 399 7.13 -9.71 0.29
CA LEU A 399 7.20 -10.92 -0.52
C LEU A 399 7.32 -12.19 0.34
N ASP A 400 8.22 -12.18 1.34
CA ASP A 400 8.46 -13.33 2.21
C ASP A 400 7.23 -13.67 3.06
N VAL A 401 6.55 -12.66 3.62
CA VAL A 401 5.28 -12.87 4.34
C VAL A 401 4.20 -13.46 3.43
N LEU A 402 4.07 -12.98 2.19
CA LEU A 402 3.09 -13.51 1.24
C LEU A 402 3.40 -14.97 0.87
N LEU A 403 4.68 -15.33 0.72
CA LEU A 403 5.11 -16.72 0.48
C LEU A 403 4.83 -17.61 1.69
N GLU A 404 5.08 -17.13 2.91
CA GLU A 404 4.73 -17.86 4.14
C GLU A 404 3.23 -18.13 4.26
N LEU A 405 2.39 -17.21 3.75
CA LEU A 405 0.94 -17.36 3.69
C LEU A 405 0.49 -18.25 2.51
N GLY A 406 1.43 -18.79 1.73
CA GLY A 406 1.18 -19.78 0.70
C GLY A 406 0.80 -19.22 -0.68
N LEU A 407 1.01 -17.91 -0.91
CA LEU A 407 0.78 -17.30 -2.21
C LEU A 407 1.90 -17.69 -3.18
N ASP A 408 1.53 -17.87 -4.45
CA ASP A 408 2.44 -18.23 -5.53
C ASP A 408 2.42 -17.21 -6.67
N GLY A 409 3.22 -17.45 -7.71
CA GLY A 409 3.48 -16.53 -8.80
C GLY A 409 2.26 -15.75 -9.32
N PRO A 410 1.14 -16.40 -9.70
CA PRO A 410 -0.05 -15.68 -10.16
C PRO A 410 -0.66 -14.75 -9.10
N ALA A 411 -0.74 -15.19 -7.85
CA ALA A 411 -1.22 -14.35 -6.75
C ALA A 411 -0.26 -13.19 -6.46
N LEU A 412 1.05 -13.45 -6.53
CA LEU A 412 2.08 -12.41 -6.40
C LEU A 412 2.00 -11.39 -7.55
N ASP A 413 1.81 -11.82 -8.80
CA ASP A 413 1.62 -10.89 -9.92
C ASP A 413 0.38 -10.00 -9.73
N ARG A 414 -0.69 -10.56 -9.15
CA ARG A 414 -1.89 -9.78 -8.82
C ARG A 414 -1.59 -8.68 -7.80
N ILE A 415 -0.89 -9.00 -6.72
CA ILE A 415 -0.60 -8.05 -5.62
C ILE A 415 0.47 -7.03 -6.01
N PHE A 416 1.54 -7.47 -6.68
CA PHE A 416 2.68 -6.60 -7.00
C PHE A 416 2.45 -5.72 -8.24
N GLU A 417 1.39 -5.97 -9.03
CA GLU A 417 1.11 -5.19 -10.23
C GLU A 417 -0.37 -5.17 -10.63
N GLY A 418 -1.02 -6.33 -10.72
CA GLY A 418 -2.33 -6.48 -11.35
C GLY A 418 -3.43 -5.61 -10.76
N THR A 419 -3.59 -5.63 -9.43
CA THR A 419 -4.59 -4.82 -8.73
C THR A 419 -4.40 -3.33 -8.96
N ALA A 420 -3.15 -2.86 -8.90
CA ALA A 420 -2.84 -1.44 -9.11
C ALA A 420 -3.19 -0.98 -10.53
N ARG A 421 -2.92 -1.81 -11.56
CA ARG A 421 -3.29 -1.49 -12.94
C ARG A 421 -4.79 -1.32 -13.12
N GLU A 422 -5.58 -2.19 -12.51
CA GLU A 422 -7.05 -2.12 -12.58
C GLU A 422 -7.60 -0.90 -11.84
N VAL A 423 -7.10 -0.65 -10.63
CA VAL A 423 -7.60 0.43 -9.77
C VAL A 423 -7.25 1.80 -10.34
N TYR A 424 -6.01 1.99 -10.76
CA TYR A 424 -5.49 3.25 -11.30
C TYR A 424 -5.68 3.40 -12.82
N GLY A 425 -6.27 2.42 -13.51
CA GLY A 425 -6.50 2.49 -14.96
C GLY A 425 -5.21 2.51 -15.79
N ILE A 426 -4.13 1.89 -15.30
CA ILE A 426 -2.83 1.87 -15.99
C ILE A 426 -2.86 0.78 -17.06
N SER A 427 -2.74 1.19 -18.33
CA SER A 427 -2.76 0.28 -19.48
C SER A 427 -1.71 -0.81 -19.38
N SER A 428 -2.09 -2.07 -19.66
CA SER A 428 -1.15 -3.19 -19.75
C SER A 428 -0.12 -2.90 -20.86
N ALA A 429 1.16 -2.88 -20.50
CA ALA A 429 2.26 -2.76 -21.45
C ALA A 429 2.41 -4.01 -22.31
#